data_AF-A0A1G2YZC9-F1
#
_entry.id   AF-A0A1G2YZC9-F1
#
_cell.length_a   1.000
_cell.length_b   1.000
_cell.length_c   1.000
_cell.angle_alpha   90.00
_cell.angle_beta   90.00
_cell.angle_gamma   90.00
#
_symmetry.space_group_name_H-M   'P 1'
#
loop_
_entity.id
_entity.type
_entity.pdbx_description
1 polymer ?
#
loop_
_entity_poly.entity_id
_entity_poly.type
_entity_poly.pdbx_seq_one_letter_code
_entity_poly.pdbx_strand_id
1 'polypeptide(L)' 'MWVTHFEKAVADEKYKGIYQYVNQAFVSLLPEKYELINREQDLGDPGLRQAKESYRPVGFVKKHRAARA' A
#
# COMPACT_ATOMS: atom_id res chain seq x y z
N MET A 1 12.90 -4.95 2.30
CA MET A 1 11.47 -4.59 2.17
C MET A 1 11.08 -3.60 3.26
N TRP A 2 10.30 -2.58 2.93
CA TRP A 2 9.70 -1.63 3.87
C TRP A 2 8.19 -1.89 4.01
N VAL A 3 7.59 -1.59 5.16
CA VAL A 3 6.14 -1.71 5.40
C VAL A 3 5.54 -0.34 5.72
N THR A 4 4.52 0.06 4.95
CA THR A 4 3.76 1.28 5.22
C THR A 4 2.57 0.94 6.11
N HIS A 5 2.66 1.26 7.40
CA HIS A 5 1.63 0.90 8.39
C HIS A 5 0.35 1.73 8.27
N PHE A 6 0.48 3.00 7.93
CA PHE A 6 -0.66 3.88 7.77
C PHE A 6 -0.36 4.94 6.72
N GLU A 7 -1.42 5.36 6.05
CA GLU A 7 -1.43 6.47 5.12
C GLU A 7 -2.73 7.22 5.34
N LYS A 8 -2.65 8.54 5.50
CA LYS A 8 -3.81 9.40 5.69
C LYS A 8 -3.61 10.66 4.88
N ALA A 9 -4.69 11.12 4.27
CA ALA A 9 -4.74 12.40 3.60
C ALA A 9 -6.14 13.00 3.70
N VAL A 10 -6.23 14.32 3.52
CA VAL A 10 -7.50 15.04 3.50
C VAL A 10 -8.26 14.66 2.23
N ALA A 11 -9.48 14.14 2.38
CA ALA A 11 -10.35 13.76 1.27
C ALA A 11 -11.19 14.96 0.80
N ASP A 12 -10.52 16.01 0.31
CA ASP A 12 -11.15 17.17 -0.33
C ASP A 12 -10.96 17.05 -1.84
N GLU A 13 -11.98 17.40 -2.64
CA GLU A 13 -11.92 17.39 -4.10
C GLU A 13 -10.78 18.26 -4.65
N LYS A 14 -10.41 19.32 -3.92
CA LYS A 14 -9.25 20.17 -4.25
C LYS A 14 -7.93 19.40 -4.24
N TYR A 15 -7.84 18.30 -3.51
CA TYR A 15 -6.63 17.48 -3.37
C TYR A 15 -6.78 16.13 -4.07
N LYS A 16 -7.43 16.11 -5.23
CA LYS A 16 -7.49 14.92 -6.09
C LYS A 16 -6.07 14.39 -6.37
N GLY A 17 -5.81 13.14 -6.00
CA GLY A 17 -4.51 12.50 -6.19
C GLY A 17 -3.56 12.57 -4.98
N ILE A 18 -3.98 13.13 -3.85
CA ILE A 18 -3.12 13.32 -2.67
C ILE A 18 -2.56 12.01 -2.11
N TYR A 19 -3.34 10.93 -2.09
CA TYR A 19 -2.86 9.61 -1.68
C TYR A 19 -1.74 9.12 -2.61
N GLN A 20 -1.89 9.32 -3.92
CA GLN A 20 -0.86 8.98 -4.91
C GLN A 20 0.43 9.76 -4.70
N TYR A 21 0.29 11.06 -4.46
CA TYR A 21 1.42 11.93 -4.19
C TYR A 21 2.16 11.53 -2.91
N VAL A 22 1.44 11.34 -1.80
CA VAL A 22 2.04 10.98 -0.50
C VAL A 22 2.82 9.66 -0.61
N ASN A 23 2.27 8.64 -1.30
CA ASN A 23 2.99 7.39 -1.53
C ASN A 23 4.27 7.59 -2.33
N GLN A 24 4.21 8.30 -3.44
CA GLN A 24 5.36 8.51 -4.31
C GLN A 24 6.45 9.33 -3.61
N ALA A 25 6.06 10.39 -2.90
CA ALA A 25 6.97 11.24 -2.16
C ALA A 25 7.65 10.45 -1.04
N PHE A 26 6.88 9.64 -0.29
CA PHE A 26 7.43 8.79 0.76
C PHE A 26 8.44 7.77 0.22
N VAL A 27 8.10 7.06 -0.86
CA VAL A 27 9.00 6.07 -1.47
C VAL A 27 10.29 6.73 -1.98
N SER A 28 10.21 7.95 -2.51
CA SER A 28 11.38 8.70 -3.00
C SER A 28 12.37 9.08 -1.88
N LEU A 29 11.94 9.06 -0.63
CA LEU A 29 12.79 9.35 0.54
C LEU A 29 13.38 8.08 1.17
N LEU A 30 12.95 6.88 0.75
CA LEU A 30 13.45 5.64 1.30
C LEU A 30 14.86 5.33 0.77
N PRO A 31 15.76 4.79 1.62
CA PRO A 31 17.06 4.32 1.17
C PRO A 31 16.94 3.20 0.12
N GLU A 32 17.85 3.18 -0.86
CA GLU A 32 17.84 2.23 -1.99
C GLU A 32 17.90 0.74 -1.57
N LYS A 33 18.35 0.44 -0.35
CA LYS A 33 18.33 -0.93 0.21
C LYS A 33 16.92 -1.55 0.28
N TYR A 34 15.86 -0.75 0.15
CA TYR A 34 14.48 -1.22 0.17
C TYR A 34 13.94 -1.39 -1.26
N GLU A 35 14.09 -2.59 -1.80
CA GLU A 35 13.62 -2.92 -3.15
C GLU A 35 12.10 -3.16 -3.25
N LEU A 36 11.45 -3.46 -2.12
CA LEU A 36 10.03 -3.81 -2.05
C LEU A 36 9.32 -2.98 -0.98
N ILE A 37 8.10 -2.54 -1.31
CA ILE A 37 7.20 -1.83 -0.41
C ILE A 37 5.95 -2.69 -0.18
N ASN A 38 5.68 -3.00 1.08
CA ASN A 38 4.46 -3.67 1.51
C ASN A 38 3.46 -2.62 1.99
N ARG A 39 2.36 -2.43 1.24
CA ARG A 39 1.27 -1.49 1.56
C ARG A 39 0.10 -2.14 2.29
N GLU A 40 0.36 -3.21 3.05
CA GLU A 40 -0.60 -3.96 3.86
C GLU A 40 -1.78 -4.59 3.09
N GLN A 41 -2.75 -5.16 3.82
CA GLN A 41 -3.93 -5.83 3.28
C GLN A 41 -5.06 -4.85 2.94
N ASP A 42 -5.93 -5.21 2.00
CA ASP A 42 -7.14 -4.45 1.61
C ASP A 42 -8.37 -4.75 2.47
N LEU A 43 -8.27 -5.70 3.41
CA LEU A 43 -9.36 -6.12 4.30
C LEU A 43 -10.63 -6.61 3.56
N GLY A 44 -10.51 -6.99 2.29
CA GLY A 44 -11.65 -7.37 1.45
C GLY A 44 -12.45 -6.19 0.90
N ASP A 45 -12.00 -4.95 1.09
CA ASP A 45 -12.64 -3.77 0.48
C ASP A 45 -12.27 -3.69 -1.02
N PRO A 46 -13.26 -3.73 -1.95
CA PRO A 46 -12.99 -3.72 -3.38
C PRO A 46 -12.34 -2.42 -3.87
N GLY A 47 -12.67 -1.28 -3.25
CA GLY A 47 -12.08 0.02 -3.59
C GLY A 47 -10.61 0.08 -3.17
N LEU A 48 -10.27 -0.42 -1.98
CA LEU A 48 -8.90 -0.55 -1.52
C LEU A 48 -8.12 -1.56 -2.36
N ARG A 49 -8.74 -2.68 -2.76
CA ARG A 49 -8.13 -3.64 -3.68
C ARG A 49 -7.77 -2.98 -4.99
N GLN A 50 -8.72 -2.30 -5.63
CA GLN A 50 -8.51 -1.58 -6.88
C GLN A 50 -7.42 -0.50 -6.74
N ALA A 51 -7.45 0.28 -5.64
CA ALA A 51 -6.45 1.29 -5.36
C ALA A 51 -5.04 0.69 -5.25
N LYS A 52 -4.88 -0.47 -4.59
CA LYS A 52 -3.57 -1.16 -4.49
C LYS A 52 -3.13 -1.76 -5.83
N GLU A 53 -4.05 -2.35 -6.59
CA GLU A 53 -3.75 -2.90 -7.92
C GLU A 53 -3.32 -1.83 -8.92
N SER A 54 -3.84 -0.60 -8.80
CA SER A 54 -3.44 0.52 -9.67
C SER A 54 -1.94 0.85 -9.62
N TYR A 55 -1.24 0.44 -8.55
CA TYR A 55 0.22 0.59 -8.41
C TYR A 55 1.01 -0.52 -9.10
N ARG A 56 0.35 -1.47 -9.79
CA ARG A 56 0.98 -2.62 -10.45
C ARG A 56 1.90 -3.39 -9.50
N PRO A 57 1.36 -3.92 -8.38
CA PRO A 57 2.18 -4.62 -7.40
C PRO A 57 2.82 -5.86 -8.02
N VAL A 58 4.04 -6.17 -7.60
CA VAL A 58 4.72 -7.43 -7.97
C VAL A 58 3.94 -8.67 -7.51
N GLY A 59 3.09 -8.53 -6.49
CA GLY A 59 2.17 -9.56 -6.04
C GLY A 59 1.49 -9.25 -4.71
N PHE A 60 0.57 -10.13 -4.31
CA PHE A 60 -0.08 -10.11 -3.00
C PHE A 60 0.40 -11.30 -2.17
N VAL A 61 0.83 -11.02 -0.94
CA VAL A 61 1.28 -12.05 0.00
C VAL A 61 0.08 -12.81 0.57
N LYS A 62 0.03 -14.13 0.35
CA LYS A 62 -1.00 -14.99 0.93
C LYS A 62 -0.70 -15.24 2.42
N LYS A 63 -1.70 -15.03 3.27
CA LYS A 63 -1.62 -15.32 4.71
C LYS A 63 -2.40 -16.60 4.99
N HIS A 64 -1.83 -17.49 5.79
CA HIS A 64 -2.42 -18.77 6.15
C HIS A 64 -2.53 -18.88 7.67
N ARG A 65 -3.57 -19.57 8.15
CA ARG A 65 -3.70 -19.95 9.55
C ARG A 65 -3.13 -21.35 9.71
N ALA A 66 -2.10 -21.50 10.54
CA ALA A 66 -1.65 -22.82 10.98
C ALA A 66 -2.53 -23.27 12.15
N ALA A 67 -3.07 -24.49 12.06
CA ALA A 67 -3.81 -25.14 13.14
C ALA A 67 -3.21 -26.54 13.36
N ARG A 68 -3.28 -27.03 14.60
CA ARG A 68 -2.95 -28.44 14.89
C ARG A 68 -4.09 -29.32 14.38
N ALA A 69 -3.74 -30.53 13.93
CA ALA A 69 -4.70 -31.56 13.57
C ALA A 69 -5.53 -31.98 14.79
#